data_AF-A0A6A3W102-F1
#
_entry.id   AF-A0A6A3W102-F1
#
_cell.length_a   1.000
_cell.length_b   1.000
_cell.length_c   1.000
_cell.angle_alpha   90.00
_cell.angle_beta   90.00
_cell.angle_gamma   90.00
#
_symmetry.space_group_name_H-M   'P 1'
#
loop_
_entity.id
_entity.type
_entity.pdbx_description
1 polymer ?
#
loop_
_entity_poly.entity_id
_entity_poly.type
_entity_poly.pdbx_seq_one_letter_code
_entity_poly.pdbx_strand_id
1 'polypeptide(L)'
;MLVRMMFWNKLNDFYWPKYVPERYYLAAEARLLVEQGIQPPFWGELVPSAVLDAKVLLEESGSEQDDASEESTWSDTGKESSEDDADNVKVSISAENSSHRRKRRSSPVSVPDQPPVKRSRRDTRHSSRSPLAQKEYSELTADEKTVVEIPRDGVTSWRCHGVRIKHSDPSSTKESQTPGFPAYTPNRHDLDLLKMRFDPDVFHAFLMAELPWQNMYADRVKELYFHRLDDLSEAEISFLEEMDNFMNGNSRAFWTALHWVIFLQGDRGSVASKIYTRRRKGQESVSRRMTTLVKRYLKKGVRASLLQEPGIWKFPAKVCYYILEDRSASLTHSLPEQLARLDLEEPARVQWAHCITEEARIAHLPADMRGMVIPAGQRDLISDAL
;
A
#
# COMPACT_ATOMS: atom_id res chain seq x y z
N MET A 1 27.11 7.03 -14.77
CA MET A 1 28.50 6.60 -15.06
C MET A 1 29.30 6.40 -13.77
N LEU A 2 29.50 7.44 -12.93
CA LEU A 2 30.26 7.32 -11.67
C LEU A 2 29.69 6.29 -10.68
N VAL A 3 28.36 6.26 -10.50
CA VAL A 3 27.63 5.27 -9.68
C VAL A 3 27.97 3.84 -10.09
N ARG A 4 27.86 3.50 -11.39
CA ARG A 4 28.24 2.19 -11.93
C ARG A 4 29.73 1.87 -11.71
N MET A 5 30.63 2.86 -11.84
CA MET A 5 32.07 2.63 -11.64
C MET A 5 32.42 2.37 -10.18
N MET A 6 31.74 3.06 -9.25
CA MET A 6 31.85 2.81 -7.81
C MET A 6 31.23 1.46 -7.42
N PHE A 7 30.08 1.09 -8.00
CA PHE A 7 29.41 -0.20 -7.79
C PHE A 7 30.29 -1.40 -8.17
N TRP A 8 30.96 -1.31 -9.31
CA TRP A 8 31.85 -2.37 -9.81
C TRP A 8 33.31 -2.25 -9.32
N ASN A 9 33.60 -1.31 -8.42
CA ASN A 9 34.94 -0.99 -7.91
C ASN A 9 36.00 -0.73 -9.01
N LYS A 10 35.58 -0.10 -10.12
CA LYS A 10 36.41 0.19 -11.31
C LYS A 10 36.90 1.64 -11.38
N LEU A 11 36.93 2.35 -10.25
CA LEU A 11 37.39 3.75 -10.21
C LEU A 11 38.85 3.91 -10.64
N ASN A 12 39.67 2.89 -10.38
CA ASN A 12 41.10 2.90 -10.72
C ASN A 12 41.38 2.50 -12.18
N ASP A 13 40.38 1.97 -12.90
CA ASP A 13 40.53 1.47 -14.28
C ASP A 13 40.51 2.60 -15.32
N PHE A 14 40.19 3.84 -14.90
CA PHE A 14 40.06 4.99 -15.77
C PHE A 14 40.84 6.19 -15.20
N TYR A 15 41.38 7.03 -16.09
CA TYR A 15 42.27 8.13 -15.70
C TYR A 15 41.53 9.43 -15.31
N TRP A 16 40.28 9.59 -15.71
CA TRP A 16 39.50 10.81 -15.50
C TRP A 16 38.75 10.93 -14.15
N PRO A 17 38.42 9.85 -13.40
CA PRO A 17 37.77 9.94 -12.08
C PRO A 17 38.48 10.91 -11.11
N LYS A 18 39.82 10.98 -11.13
CA LYS A 18 40.60 11.92 -10.31
C LYS A 18 40.30 13.42 -10.54
N TYR A 19 39.62 13.76 -11.63
CA TYR A 19 39.20 15.14 -11.94
C TYR A 19 37.72 15.40 -11.63
N VAL A 20 37.00 14.40 -11.12
CA VAL A 20 35.58 14.54 -10.75
C VAL A 20 35.48 15.22 -9.38
N PRO A 21 34.73 16.33 -9.26
CA PRO A 21 34.51 16.97 -7.96
C PRO A 21 33.84 16.05 -6.93
N GLU A 22 34.27 16.12 -5.68
CA GLU A 22 33.82 15.29 -4.55
C GLU A 22 32.29 15.22 -4.38
N ARG A 23 31.58 16.32 -4.65
CA ARG A 23 30.10 16.36 -4.60
C ARG A 23 29.41 15.30 -5.46
N TYR A 24 30.03 14.91 -6.59
CA TYR A 24 29.47 13.88 -7.46
C TYR A 24 29.76 12.48 -6.95
N TYR A 25 30.86 12.28 -6.21
CA TYR A 25 31.12 11.04 -5.47
C TYR A 25 30.13 10.86 -4.32
N LEU A 26 29.87 11.91 -3.53
CA LEU A 26 28.87 11.89 -2.47
C LEU A 26 27.45 11.65 -3.02
N ALA A 27 27.09 12.30 -4.14
CA ALA A 27 25.81 12.04 -4.81
C ALA A 27 25.73 10.63 -5.40
N ALA A 28 26.87 10.07 -5.84
CA ALA A 28 26.93 8.71 -6.37
C ALA A 28 26.88 7.66 -5.25
N GLU A 29 27.52 7.91 -4.12
CA GLU A 29 27.46 7.11 -2.90
C GLU A 29 26.06 7.10 -2.29
N ALA A 30 25.39 8.27 -2.22
CA ALA A 30 23.99 8.37 -1.81
C ALA A 30 23.06 7.54 -2.71
N ARG A 31 23.34 7.50 -4.03
CA ARG A 31 22.60 6.63 -4.97
C ARG A 31 22.98 5.15 -4.85
N LEU A 32 24.25 4.85 -4.55
CA LEU A 32 24.73 3.49 -4.32
C LEU A 32 24.17 2.87 -3.05
N LEU A 33 24.02 3.64 -1.98
CA LEU A 33 23.35 3.22 -0.76
C LEU A 33 21.85 2.95 -0.98
N VAL A 34 21.24 3.59 -1.98
CA VAL A 34 19.87 3.29 -2.44
C VAL A 34 19.86 2.03 -3.32
N GLU A 35 20.91 1.77 -4.11
CA GLU A 35 21.02 0.61 -5.00
C GLU A 35 21.54 -0.69 -4.33
N GLN A 36 22.31 -0.62 -3.22
CA GLN A 36 22.99 -1.76 -2.60
C GLN A 36 22.16 -2.60 -1.60
N GLY A 37 20.84 -2.50 -1.64
CA GLY A 37 19.99 -3.47 -0.93
C GLY A 37 19.12 -2.88 0.16
N ILE A 38 18.42 -1.79 -0.16
CA ILE A 38 17.19 -1.46 0.55
C ILE A 38 16.08 -1.59 -0.47
N GLN A 39 15.44 -2.77 -0.49
CA GLN A 39 14.04 -2.86 -0.87
C GLN A 39 13.35 -1.71 -0.14
N PRO A 40 12.66 -0.79 -0.82
CA PRO A 40 12.07 0.32 -0.10
C PRO A 40 11.13 -0.27 0.97
N PRO A 41 11.17 0.19 2.23
CA PRO A 41 10.51 -0.48 3.36
C PRO A 41 8.96 -0.54 3.24
N PHE A 42 8.39 0.00 2.17
CA PHE A 42 6.96 0.04 1.86
C PHE A 42 6.46 -1.11 0.98
N TRP A 43 7.36 -1.96 0.50
CA TRP A 43 7.02 -3.17 -0.25
C TRP A 43 6.81 -4.28 0.77
N GLY A 44 5.61 -4.88 0.83
CA GLY A 44 5.39 -6.10 1.62
C GLY A 44 6.43 -7.17 1.31
N GLU A 45 6.58 -8.17 2.18
CA GLU A 45 7.57 -9.25 2.00
C GLU A 45 7.60 -9.75 0.54
N LEU A 46 8.81 -9.81 -0.04
CA LEU A 46 9.02 -10.39 -1.35
C LEU A 46 8.38 -11.77 -1.35
N VAL A 47 7.48 -12.00 -2.32
CA VAL A 47 6.66 -13.21 -2.46
C VAL A 47 7.49 -14.45 -2.09
N PRO A 48 7.23 -15.08 -0.94
CA PRO A 48 7.62 -16.45 -0.75
C PRO A 48 6.83 -17.28 -1.75
N SER A 49 7.47 -18.21 -2.44
CA SER A 49 6.84 -19.19 -3.34
C SER A 49 5.58 -19.83 -2.70
N ALA A 50 5.61 -19.99 -1.36
CA ALA A 50 4.54 -20.54 -0.53
C ALA A 50 3.35 -19.60 -0.22
N VAL A 51 3.35 -18.30 -0.56
CA VAL A 51 2.16 -17.43 -0.33
C VAL A 51 1.08 -17.63 -1.42
N LEU A 52 1.40 -18.43 -2.45
CA LEU A 52 0.44 -19.07 -3.33
C LEU A 52 0.38 -20.60 -3.09
N ASP A 53 0.67 -21.07 -1.87
CA ASP A 53 0.32 -22.45 -1.55
C ASP A 53 -1.20 -22.57 -1.64
N ALA A 54 -1.65 -23.25 -2.70
CA ALA A 54 -3.03 -23.64 -2.91
C ALA A 54 -3.63 -24.35 -1.67
N LYS A 55 -2.80 -24.78 -0.73
CA LYS A 55 -3.16 -25.35 0.57
C LYS A 55 -3.84 -24.35 1.53
N VAL A 56 -3.43 -23.09 1.57
CA VAL A 56 -4.06 -22.07 2.46
C VAL A 56 -5.45 -21.66 1.93
N LEU A 57 -5.63 -21.67 0.60
CA LEU A 57 -6.93 -21.38 -0.04
C LEU A 57 -7.94 -22.54 0.03
N LEU A 58 -7.50 -23.74 0.44
CA LEU A 58 -8.33 -24.93 0.57
C LEU A 58 -8.89 -25.13 1.99
N GLU A 59 -8.25 -24.60 3.04
CA GLU A 59 -8.66 -24.84 4.43
C GLU A 59 -9.66 -23.82 5.02
N GLU A 60 -9.89 -22.65 4.38
CA GLU A 60 -10.84 -21.63 4.90
C GLU A 60 -12.29 -21.76 4.38
N SER A 61 -12.67 -22.86 3.73
CA SER A 61 -14.08 -23.09 3.32
C SER A 61 -14.80 -24.08 4.24
N GLY A 62 -14.59 -23.91 5.54
CA GLY A 62 -15.17 -24.72 6.60
C GLY A 62 -15.79 -23.93 7.75
N SER A 63 -16.36 -22.74 7.50
CA SER A 63 -17.39 -22.18 8.38
C SER A 63 -18.12 -21.03 7.69
N GLU A 64 -19.32 -21.31 7.22
CA GLU A 64 -20.35 -20.29 7.00
C GLU A 64 -20.68 -19.62 8.35
N GLN A 65 -20.57 -18.30 8.42
CA GLN A 65 -21.43 -17.49 9.28
C GLN A 65 -21.54 -16.11 8.64
N ASP A 66 -22.76 -15.76 8.22
CA ASP A 66 -23.20 -14.40 7.95
C ASP A 66 -22.71 -13.48 9.08
N ASP A 67 -21.97 -12.44 8.74
CA ASP A 67 -21.89 -11.27 9.60
C ASP A 67 -21.86 -10.01 8.75
N ALA A 68 -22.93 -9.23 8.88
CA ALA A 68 -23.13 -7.95 8.24
C ALA A 68 -22.02 -6.99 8.71
N SER A 69 -21.00 -6.83 7.86
CA SER A 69 -19.88 -5.94 8.15
C SER A 69 -20.33 -4.48 8.13
N GLU A 70 -20.24 -3.87 9.30
CA GLU A 70 -20.44 -2.47 9.61
C GLU A 70 -19.59 -1.54 8.72
N GLU A 71 -20.24 -0.88 7.76
CA GLU A 71 -19.84 0.45 7.27
C GLU A 71 -21.07 1.12 6.65
N SER A 72 -22.08 1.37 7.48
CA SER A 72 -23.35 2.00 7.09
C SER A 72 -23.95 2.82 8.24
N THR A 73 -23.16 3.64 8.94
CA THR A 73 -23.72 4.57 9.92
C THR A 73 -22.89 5.85 10.04
N TRP A 74 -22.69 6.60 8.95
CA TRP A 74 -22.28 8.00 9.07
C TRP A 74 -22.97 8.85 7.98
N SER A 75 -24.28 8.94 8.08
CA SER A 75 -25.02 10.11 7.60
C SER A 75 -25.27 11.02 8.79
N ASP A 76 -24.62 12.17 8.75
CA ASP A 76 -24.98 13.46 9.35
C ASP A 76 -26.24 13.47 10.22
N THR A 77 -26.05 13.58 11.54
CA THR A 77 -26.93 14.37 12.40
C THR A 77 -26.09 14.99 13.50
N GLY A 78 -25.87 16.29 13.38
CA GLY A 78 -25.34 17.10 14.46
C GLY A 78 -26.23 17.00 15.71
N LYS A 79 -25.60 16.73 16.84
CA LYS A 79 -26.02 17.24 18.15
C LYS A 79 -24.80 17.31 19.05
N GLU A 80 -24.47 18.54 19.42
CA GLU A 80 -23.60 18.87 20.54
C GLU A 80 -24.10 18.17 21.81
N SER A 81 -23.17 17.61 22.58
CA SER A 81 -23.21 17.77 24.03
C SER A 81 -21.79 17.68 24.60
N SER A 82 -21.49 18.69 25.40
CA SER A 82 -20.27 19.00 26.12
C SER A 82 -19.97 18.06 27.28
N GLU A 83 -18.78 18.28 27.83
CA GLU A 83 -18.38 18.03 29.24
C GLU A 83 -18.06 16.58 29.63
N ASP A 84 -17.07 16.30 30.48
CA ASP A 84 -15.90 17.05 30.93
C ASP A 84 -15.03 16.07 31.73
N ASP A 85 -13.75 16.40 31.84
CA ASP A 85 -12.84 15.96 32.90
C ASP A 85 -13.49 16.10 34.29
N ALA A 86 -13.32 15.11 35.16
CA ALA A 86 -13.49 15.36 36.59
C ALA A 86 -12.64 14.46 37.48
N ASP A 87 -11.85 15.16 38.29
CA ASP A 87 -11.04 14.74 39.42
C ASP A 87 -11.78 13.90 40.47
N ASN A 88 -11.02 12.99 41.08
CA ASN A 88 -11.44 12.15 42.19
C ASN A 88 -11.24 12.89 43.54
N VAL A 89 -12.33 13.36 44.14
CA VAL A 89 -12.36 13.80 45.55
C VAL A 89 -13.25 12.86 46.38
N LYS A 90 -12.62 12.31 47.41
CA LYS A 90 -13.12 11.41 48.47
C LYS A 90 -14.01 12.14 49.48
N VAL A 91 -15.23 11.64 49.77
CA VAL A 91 -15.87 11.66 51.11
C VAL A 91 -16.81 10.46 51.29
N SER A 92 -16.75 9.86 52.48
CA SER A 92 -17.47 8.69 53.00
C SER A 92 -18.95 8.99 53.34
N ILE A 93 -19.85 8.01 53.57
CA ILE A 93 -20.17 7.42 54.89
C ILE A 93 -21.32 6.37 54.71
N SER A 94 -21.15 5.18 55.34
CA SER A 94 -22.09 4.20 55.96
C SER A 94 -23.37 3.73 55.23
N ALA A 95 -23.93 2.52 55.39
CA ALA A 95 -23.68 1.20 56.01
C ALA A 95 -24.82 0.30 55.41
N GLU A 96 -24.84 -1.04 55.29
CA GLU A 96 -24.71 -2.09 56.31
C GLU A 96 -24.92 -3.49 55.63
N ASN A 97 -24.22 -4.54 56.12
CA ASN A 97 -24.54 -6.00 56.14
C ASN A 97 -24.59 -6.80 54.80
N SER A 98 -24.03 -8.01 54.63
CA SER A 98 -23.45 -9.00 55.55
C SER A 98 -22.53 -10.03 54.84
N SER A 99 -21.47 -10.41 55.57
CA SER A 99 -20.73 -11.68 55.67
C SER A 99 -20.58 -12.67 54.49
N HIS A 100 -19.31 -12.92 54.10
CA HIS A 100 -18.67 -14.22 54.32
C HIS A 100 -17.16 -14.08 54.61
N ARG A 101 -16.71 -14.89 55.57
CA ARG A 101 -15.48 -14.74 56.36
C ARG A 101 -14.60 -15.97 56.13
N ARG A 102 -13.33 -15.80 55.73
CA ARG A 102 -12.24 -16.71 56.12
C ARG A 102 -10.98 -15.93 56.54
N LYS A 103 -10.58 -16.22 57.79
CA LYS A 103 -9.47 -15.77 58.66
C LYS A 103 -8.08 -16.17 58.07
N ARG A 104 -6.88 -15.74 58.49
CA ARG A 104 -6.22 -14.67 59.32
C ARG A 104 -4.71 -15.07 59.34
N ARG A 105 -3.78 -14.10 59.36
CA ARG A 105 -2.57 -13.98 60.24
C ARG A 105 -1.68 -12.83 59.70
N SER A 106 -1.64 -11.63 60.30
CA SER A 106 -0.95 -11.15 61.53
C SER A 106 0.51 -10.69 61.31
N SER A 107 0.72 -9.36 61.35
CA SER A 107 1.97 -8.53 61.37
C SER A 107 2.72 -8.59 62.73
N PRO A 108 3.77 -7.78 63.11
CA PRO A 108 4.12 -6.35 62.80
C PRO A 108 5.65 -6.09 62.55
N VAL A 109 6.18 -4.90 62.18
CA VAL A 109 6.43 -3.67 62.98
C VAL A 109 6.87 -2.50 62.05
N SER A 110 6.50 -1.28 62.47
CA SER A 110 6.58 0.05 61.85
C SER A 110 7.97 0.72 61.81
N VAL A 111 8.17 1.68 60.88
CA VAL A 111 8.48 3.14 61.10
C VAL A 111 8.73 3.83 59.73
N PRO A 112 8.38 5.12 59.55
CA PRO A 112 8.15 5.77 58.24
C PRO A 112 9.28 6.73 57.81
N ASP A 113 9.42 6.99 56.50
CA ASP A 113 9.49 8.36 55.91
C ASP A 113 9.93 8.38 54.43
N GLN A 114 9.41 9.39 53.74
CA GLN A 114 9.72 9.91 52.38
C GLN A 114 8.91 9.35 51.18
N PRO A 115 8.12 10.20 50.48
CA PRO A 115 7.55 9.85 49.19
C PRO A 115 8.64 9.95 48.10
N PRO A 116 8.73 8.99 47.16
CA PRO A 116 9.71 9.07 46.10
C PRO A 116 9.29 10.17 45.12
N VAL A 117 10.16 11.16 44.98
CA VAL A 117 10.13 12.20 43.94
C VAL A 117 9.88 11.51 42.60
N LYS A 118 8.73 11.80 41.96
CA LYS A 118 8.45 11.44 40.57
C LYS A 118 9.48 12.15 39.69
N ARG A 119 10.64 11.52 39.49
CA ARG A 119 11.53 11.85 38.38
C ARG A 119 10.74 11.58 37.11
N SER A 120 10.38 12.66 36.43
CA SER A 120 9.90 12.67 35.06
C SER A 120 10.89 11.85 34.21
N ARG A 121 10.53 10.60 33.93
CA ARG A 121 11.14 9.80 32.86
C ARG A 121 10.66 10.38 31.54
N ARG A 122 11.22 11.52 31.16
CA ARG A 122 11.23 12.02 29.79
C ARG A 122 12.43 11.41 29.06
N ASP A 123 12.56 10.09 29.17
CA ASP A 123 13.54 9.33 28.39
C ASP A 123 12.90 9.02 27.05
N THR A 124 13.28 9.81 26.05
CA THR A 124 13.48 9.46 24.63
C THR A 124 12.79 8.18 24.15
N ARG A 125 11.45 8.12 24.18
CA ARG A 125 10.73 7.24 23.26
C ARG A 125 10.94 7.85 21.88
N HIS A 126 11.73 7.19 21.03
CA HIS A 126 11.73 7.51 19.61
C HIS A 126 10.26 7.55 19.18
N SER A 127 9.79 8.73 18.78
CA SER A 127 8.45 8.88 18.25
C SER A 127 8.35 7.94 17.05
N SER A 128 7.37 7.04 17.04
CA SER A 128 7.13 6.16 15.90
C SER A 128 6.62 6.92 14.67
N ARG A 129 6.59 8.25 14.72
CA ARG A 129 6.17 9.15 13.66
C ARG A 129 7.38 9.84 13.04
N SER A 130 7.38 9.98 11.72
CA SER A 130 8.35 10.80 11.00
C SER A 130 8.34 12.28 11.50
N PRO A 131 9.37 13.07 11.18
CA PRO A 131 9.44 14.48 11.57
C PRO A 131 8.20 15.29 11.17
N LEU A 132 7.68 15.14 9.94
CA LEU A 132 6.49 15.90 9.53
C LEU A 132 5.20 15.33 10.12
N ALA A 133 5.13 14.02 10.41
CA ALA A 133 3.96 13.42 11.04
C ALA A 133 3.82 13.79 12.54
N GLN A 134 4.85 14.38 13.15
CA GLN A 134 4.77 14.93 14.51
C GLN A 134 4.09 16.31 14.55
N LYS A 135 4.10 17.05 13.43
CA LYS A 135 3.43 18.34 13.30
C LYS A 135 1.94 18.17 13.06
N GLU A 136 1.15 19.14 13.50
CA GLU A 136 -0.23 19.26 13.05
C GLU A 136 -0.31 19.87 11.65
N TYR A 137 -1.41 19.64 10.94
CA TYR A 137 -1.52 20.08 9.54
C TYR A 137 -1.41 21.61 9.40
N SER A 138 -1.95 22.36 10.36
CA SER A 138 -1.86 23.83 10.42
C SER A 138 -0.44 24.36 10.65
N GLU A 139 0.46 23.53 11.17
CA GLU A 139 1.87 23.87 11.42
C GLU A 139 2.77 23.59 10.22
N LEU A 140 2.25 22.93 9.18
CA LEU A 140 3.00 22.63 7.97
C LEU A 140 3.13 23.87 7.08
N THR A 141 4.36 24.16 6.69
CA THR A 141 4.64 25.16 5.64
C THR A 141 4.14 24.70 4.28
N ALA A 142 3.99 25.63 3.34
CA ALA A 142 3.58 25.32 1.97
C ALA A 142 4.54 24.33 1.28
N ASP A 143 5.85 24.43 1.56
CA ASP A 143 6.86 23.50 1.05
C ASP A 143 6.73 22.12 1.68
N GLU A 144 6.52 22.02 3.01
CA GLU A 144 6.32 20.74 3.69
C GLU A 144 5.07 20.01 3.21
N LYS A 145 4.04 20.73 2.73
CA LYS A 145 2.86 20.13 2.11
C LYS A 145 3.13 19.52 0.73
N THR A 146 4.24 19.83 0.07
CA THR A 146 4.65 19.17 -1.19
C THR A 146 5.33 17.82 -0.94
N VAL A 147 5.86 17.60 0.26
CA VAL A 147 6.75 16.47 0.57
C VAL A 147 5.99 15.14 0.63
N VAL A 148 6.58 14.12 0.01
CA VAL A 148 6.27 12.71 0.23
C VAL A 148 7.41 12.11 1.06
N GLU A 149 7.15 11.84 2.34
CA GLU A 149 8.17 11.23 3.20
C GLU A 149 8.32 9.74 2.88
N ILE A 150 9.56 9.26 2.90
CA ILE A 150 9.86 7.83 2.87
C ILE A 150 10.08 7.39 4.32
N PRO A 151 9.20 6.55 4.89
CA PRO A 151 9.35 6.10 6.27
C PRO A 151 10.64 5.28 6.41
N ARG A 152 11.39 5.53 7.48
CA ARG A 152 12.55 4.72 7.87
C ARG A 152 12.09 3.54 8.73
N ASP A 153 12.97 2.57 8.94
CA ASP A 153 12.71 1.44 9.83
C ASP A 153 12.19 1.89 11.20
N GLY A 154 11.12 1.25 11.66
CA GLY A 154 10.46 1.56 12.92
C GLY A 154 9.52 2.78 12.90
N VAL A 155 9.43 3.52 11.79
CA VAL A 155 8.42 4.57 11.61
C VAL A 155 7.09 3.91 11.24
N THR A 156 6.05 4.13 12.05
CA THR A 156 4.70 3.59 11.82
C THR A 156 3.75 4.57 11.14
N SER A 157 4.11 5.86 11.12
CA SER A 157 3.31 6.91 10.48
C SER A 157 4.19 8.04 9.92
N TRP A 158 3.88 8.48 8.71
CA TRP A 158 4.59 9.53 7.98
C TRP A 158 3.61 10.43 7.22
N ARG A 159 4.08 11.48 6.54
CA ARG A 159 3.24 12.36 5.73
C ARG A 159 3.51 12.19 4.24
N CYS A 160 2.43 12.25 3.46
CA CYS A 160 2.43 12.33 2.00
C CYS A 160 1.54 13.51 1.60
N HIS A 161 2.12 14.50 0.91
CA HIS A 161 1.47 15.74 0.52
C HIS A 161 0.71 16.43 1.68
N GLY A 162 1.34 16.48 2.85
CA GLY A 162 0.73 17.01 4.07
C GLY A 162 -0.35 16.14 4.73
N VAL A 163 -0.74 15.00 4.17
CA VAL A 163 -1.67 14.04 4.79
C VAL A 163 -0.89 13.00 5.59
N ARG A 164 -1.25 12.79 6.85
CA ARG A 164 -0.66 11.74 7.68
C ARG A 164 -1.14 10.38 7.20
N ILE A 165 -0.22 9.47 6.90
CA ILE A 165 -0.46 8.09 6.51
C ILE A 165 0.22 7.15 7.51
N LYS A 166 -0.25 5.90 7.55
CA LYS A 166 0.29 4.85 8.39
C LYS A 166 0.34 3.54 7.62
N HIS A 167 1.16 2.60 8.09
CA HIS A 167 1.08 1.23 7.57
C HIS A 167 -0.34 0.68 7.76
N SER A 168 -0.79 -0.08 6.78
CA SER A 168 -1.99 -0.90 6.92
C SER A 168 -1.80 -1.86 8.08
N ASP A 169 -2.77 -1.93 8.99
CA ASP A 169 -2.65 -2.68 10.24
C ASP A 169 -2.40 -4.17 9.96
N PRO A 170 -1.24 -4.73 10.37
CA PRO A 170 -0.92 -6.14 10.16
C PRO A 170 -1.72 -7.07 11.10
N SER A 171 -2.31 -6.55 12.18
CA SER A 171 -3.10 -7.33 13.14
C SER A 171 -4.55 -7.52 12.75
N SER A 172 -5.02 -6.79 11.73
CA SER A 172 -6.33 -7.04 11.14
C SER A 172 -6.29 -8.37 10.40
N THR A 173 -6.96 -9.39 10.95
CA THR A 173 -7.12 -10.75 10.39
C THR A 173 -7.74 -10.78 9.00
N LYS A 174 -8.20 -9.63 8.49
CA LYS A 174 -8.71 -9.46 7.13
C LYS A 174 -7.56 -9.06 6.21
N GLU A 175 -6.97 -10.08 5.59
CA GLU A 175 -6.08 -10.07 4.42
C GLU A 175 -4.90 -9.07 4.48
N SER A 176 -3.68 -9.58 4.64
CA SER A 176 -2.46 -8.81 4.36
C SER A 176 -2.52 -8.25 2.93
N GLN A 177 -1.94 -7.07 2.70
CA GLN A 177 -1.88 -6.50 1.35
C GLN A 177 -1.21 -7.49 0.39
N THR A 178 -1.72 -7.56 -0.84
CA THR A 178 -1.11 -8.38 -1.89
C THR A 178 0.32 -7.90 -2.11
N PRO A 179 1.34 -8.80 -2.04
CA PRO A 179 2.74 -8.41 -2.12
C PRO A 179 3.06 -7.57 -3.35
N GLY A 180 3.92 -6.57 -3.16
CA GLY A 180 4.31 -5.62 -4.20
C GLY A 180 3.45 -4.36 -4.24
N PHE A 181 2.20 -4.38 -3.77
CA PHE A 181 1.37 -3.17 -3.76
C PHE A 181 1.60 -2.31 -2.51
N PRO A 182 1.36 -0.99 -2.61
CA PRO A 182 1.41 -0.08 -1.48
C PRO A 182 0.55 -0.55 -0.30
N ALA A 183 1.16 -0.65 0.89
CA ALA A 183 0.53 -1.15 2.11
C ALA A 183 0.39 -0.04 3.17
N TYR A 184 -0.15 1.10 2.78
CA TYR A 184 -0.43 2.22 3.68
C TYR A 184 -1.88 2.71 3.55
N THR A 185 -2.37 3.39 4.59
CA THR A 185 -3.71 4.00 4.63
C THR A 185 -3.64 5.40 5.23
N PRO A 186 -4.46 6.36 4.74
CA PRO A 186 -4.61 7.66 5.38
C PRO A 186 -5.04 7.56 6.85
N ASN A 187 -4.55 8.49 7.66
CA ASN A 187 -5.01 8.64 9.02
C ASN A 187 -6.47 9.12 9.01
N ARG A 188 -7.30 8.52 9.87
CA ARG A 188 -8.73 8.86 10.00
C ARG A 188 -8.97 10.36 10.27
N HIS A 189 -8.05 11.02 10.97
CA HIS A 189 -8.18 12.43 11.33
C HIS A 189 -7.86 13.39 10.18
N ASP A 190 -7.19 12.90 9.12
CA ASP A 190 -6.78 13.69 7.95
C ASP A 190 -7.69 13.41 6.73
N LEU A 191 -8.74 12.61 6.88
CA LEU A 191 -9.64 12.24 5.77
C LEU A 191 -10.37 13.45 5.18
N ASP A 192 -10.71 14.44 6.01
CA ASP A 192 -11.40 15.64 5.52
C ASP A 192 -10.48 16.51 4.65
N LEU A 193 -9.15 16.47 4.87
CA LEU A 193 -8.19 17.09 3.97
C LEU A 193 -8.28 16.49 2.56
N LEU A 194 -8.37 15.16 2.47
CA LEU A 194 -8.49 14.46 1.18
C LEU A 194 -9.81 14.79 0.49
N LYS A 195 -10.91 14.81 1.24
CA LYS A 195 -12.23 15.17 0.70
C LYS A 195 -12.25 16.59 0.14
N MET A 196 -11.61 17.55 0.80
CA MET A 196 -11.55 18.95 0.34
C MET A 196 -10.69 19.14 -0.92
N ARG A 197 -9.69 18.28 -1.14
CA ARG A 197 -8.81 18.36 -2.32
C ARG A 197 -9.50 17.85 -3.59
N PHE A 198 -10.45 16.94 -3.44
CA PHE A 198 -11.10 16.27 -4.56
C PHE A 198 -12.18 17.11 -5.24
N ASP A 199 -12.04 17.27 -6.54
CA ASP A 199 -13.09 17.81 -7.41
C ASP A 199 -13.64 16.68 -8.31
N PRO A 200 -14.91 16.26 -8.14
CA PRO A 200 -15.47 15.14 -8.87
C PRO A 200 -15.59 15.40 -10.37
N ASP A 201 -15.86 16.63 -10.79
CA ASP A 201 -16.08 16.99 -12.18
C ASP A 201 -14.75 17.05 -12.92
N VAL A 202 -13.75 17.69 -12.33
CA VAL A 202 -12.38 17.72 -12.87
C VAL A 202 -11.79 16.31 -12.95
N PHE A 203 -11.97 15.51 -11.90
CA PHE A 203 -11.49 14.12 -11.90
C PHE A 203 -12.23 13.27 -12.94
N HIS A 204 -13.54 13.44 -13.10
CA HIS A 204 -14.30 12.74 -14.14
C HIS A 204 -13.83 13.13 -15.55
N ALA A 205 -13.67 14.42 -15.81
CA ALA A 205 -13.18 14.92 -17.10
C ALA A 205 -11.81 14.34 -17.43
N PHE A 206 -10.88 14.35 -16.47
CA PHE A 206 -9.58 13.70 -16.58
C PHE A 206 -9.71 12.21 -16.95
N LEU A 207 -10.51 11.44 -16.21
CA LEU A 207 -10.69 10.02 -16.49
C LEU A 207 -11.24 9.75 -17.90
N MET A 208 -12.12 10.61 -18.41
CA MET A 208 -12.72 10.43 -19.73
C MET A 208 -11.80 10.88 -20.86
N ALA A 209 -10.93 11.86 -20.60
CA ALA A 209 -9.94 12.35 -21.56
C ALA A 209 -8.77 11.37 -21.70
N GLU A 210 -8.20 10.94 -20.58
CA GLU A 210 -6.96 10.16 -20.57
C GLU A 210 -7.18 8.64 -20.63
N LEU A 211 -8.37 8.17 -20.22
CA LEU A 211 -8.72 6.74 -20.15
C LEU A 211 -7.58 5.88 -19.55
N PRO A 212 -7.05 6.22 -18.36
CA PRO A 212 -5.75 5.71 -17.89
C PRO A 212 -5.72 4.19 -17.72
N TRP A 213 -6.88 3.54 -17.52
CA TRP A 213 -6.97 2.09 -17.46
C TRP A 213 -6.75 1.40 -18.82
N GLN A 214 -7.10 2.06 -19.93
CA GLN A 214 -6.82 1.54 -21.27
C GLN A 214 -5.33 1.65 -21.58
N ASN A 215 -4.70 2.77 -21.21
CA ASN A 215 -3.26 2.95 -21.36
C ASN A 215 -2.50 1.90 -20.53
N MET A 216 -2.87 1.74 -19.25
CA MET A 216 -2.32 0.70 -18.38
C MET A 216 -2.42 -0.71 -19.01
N TYR A 217 -3.54 -1.04 -19.67
CA TYR A 217 -3.71 -2.32 -20.37
C TYR A 217 -2.89 -2.42 -21.66
N ALA A 218 -2.86 -1.36 -22.45
CA ALA A 218 -2.12 -1.30 -23.70
C ALA A 218 -0.60 -1.46 -23.48
N ASP A 219 -0.10 -0.86 -22.41
CA ASP A 219 1.32 -0.80 -22.03
C ASP A 219 1.78 -1.98 -21.16
N ARG A 220 0.85 -2.87 -20.78
CA ARG A 220 1.18 -4.07 -19.99
C ARG A 220 2.24 -4.92 -20.68
N VAL A 221 2.94 -5.73 -19.89
CA VAL A 221 3.87 -6.74 -20.40
C VAL A 221 3.09 -7.78 -21.21
N LYS A 222 3.50 -8.01 -22.45
CA LYS A 222 2.87 -8.96 -23.37
C LYS A 222 3.73 -10.19 -23.62
N GLU A 223 4.89 -10.29 -22.98
CA GLU A 223 5.83 -11.41 -23.13
C GLU A 223 5.72 -12.36 -21.94
N LEU A 224 5.94 -13.65 -22.18
CA LEU A 224 6.17 -14.64 -21.13
C LEU A 224 7.65 -14.60 -20.73
N TYR A 225 7.91 -14.34 -19.45
CA TYR A 225 9.25 -14.22 -18.88
C TYR A 225 9.77 -15.56 -18.36
N PHE A 226 8.89 -16.48 -17.98
CA PHE A 226 9.26 -17.72 -17.28
C PHE A 226 8.81 -18.98 -18.02
N HIS A 227 7.87 -18.86 -18.95
CA HIS A 227 7.31 -19.99 -19.69
C HIS A 227 7.47 -19.81 -21.20
N ARG A 228 7.56 -20.93 -21.90
CA ARG A 228 7.53 -21.01 -23.37
C ARG A 228 6.15 -21.48 -23.78
N LEU A 229 5.59 -20.94 -24.85
CA LEU A 229 4.28 -21.35 -25.36
C LEU A 229 4.25 -22.82 -25.75
N ASP A 230 5.34 -23.31 -26.36
CA ASP A 230 5.47 -24.72 -26.78
C ASP A 230 5.38 -25.72 -25.60
N ASP A 231 5.63 -25.26 -24.37
CA ASP A 231 5.61 -26.07 -23.15
C ASP A 231 4.27 -25.97 -22.39
N LEU A 232 3.31 -25.18 -22.90
CA LEU A 232 2.01 -24.99 -22.28
C LEU A 232 1.01 -26.04 -22.78
N SER A 233 0.23 -26.55 -21.84
CA SER A 233 -0.95 -27.37 -22.16
C SER A 233 -2.09 -26.51 -22.72
N GLU A 234 -3.04 -27.13 -23.41
CA GLU A 234 -4.26 -26.47 -23.92
C GLU A 234 -5.02 -25.73 -22.79
N ALA A 235 -5.07 -26.32 -21.58
CA ALA A 235 -5.70 -25.69 -20.43
C ALA A 235 -4.97 -24.43 -19.94
N GLU A 236 -3.64 -24.38 -20.09
CA GLU A 236 -2.80 -23.23 -19.74
C GLU A 236 -2.93 -22.12 -20.78
N ILE A 237 -3.02 -22.48 -22.07
CA ILE A 237 -3.32 -21.54 -23.16
C ILE A 237 -4.70 -20.91 -22.96
N SER A 238 -5.75 -21.72 -22.73
CA SER A 238 -7.09 -21.21 -22.42
C SER A 238 -7.12 -20.34 -21.16
N PHE A 239 -6.27 -20.62 -20.17
CA PHE A 239 -6.12 -19.77 -18.99
C PHE A 239 -5.56 -18.39 -19.36
N LEU A 240 -4.49 -18.34 -20.17
CA LEU A 240 -3.92 -17.07 -20.64
C LEU A 240 -4.94 -16.25 -21.44
N GLU A 241 -5.69 -16.89 -22.33
CA GLU A 241 -6.77 -16.26 -23.11
C GLU A 241 -7.86 -15.67 -22.22
N GLU A 242 -8.39 -16.47 -21.29
CA GLU A 242 -9.47 -16.00 -20.42
C GLU A 242 -8.97 -14.92 -19.47
N MET A 243 -7.72 -15.02 -19.00
CA MET A 243 -7.08 -13.99 -18.18
C MET A 243 -6.89 -12.68 -18.94
N ASP A 244 -6.41 -12.72 -20.19
CA ASP A 244 -6.22 -11.52 -21.00
C ASP A 244 -7.55 -10.79 -21.21
N ASN A 245 -8.57 -11.54 -21.64
CA ASN A 245 -9.93 -11.04 -21.77
C ASN A 245 -10.50 -10.48 -20.46
N PHE A 246 -10.24 -11.15 -19.34
CA PHE A 246 -10.63 -10.70 -18.02
C PHE A 246 -9.94 -9.38 -17.64
N MET A 247 -8.63 -9.27 -17.85
CA MET A 247 -7.86 -8.06 -17.57
C MET A 247 -8.33 -6.89 -18.44
N ASN A 248 -8.53 -7.11 -19.74
CA ASN A 248 -9.02 -6.10 -20.67
C ASN A 248 -10.40 -5.57 -20.23
N GLY A 249 -11.36 -6.48 -20.08
CA GLY A 249 -12.75 -6.16 -19.76
C GLY A 249 -12.94 -5.55 -18.37
N ASN A 250 -12.01 -5.78 -17.44
CA ASN A 250 -12.07 -5.26 -16.08
C ASN A 250 -10.94 -4.24 -15.77
N SER A 251 -10.19 -3.78 -16.78
CA SER A 251 -9.02 -2.89 -16.62
C SER A 251 -9.31 -1.66 -15.77
N ARG A 252 -10.49 -1.04 -15.97
CA ARG A 252 -10.94 0.10 -15.17
C ARG A 252 -11.07 -0.21 -13.68
N ALA A 253 -11.52 -1.42 -13.32
CA ALA A 253 -11.63 -1.83 -11.93
C ALA A 253 -10.26 -2.07 -11.30
N PHE A 254 -9.33 -2.70 -12.04
CA PHE A 254 -7.92 -2.82 -11.62
C PHE A 254 -7.32 -1.45 -11.35
N TRP A 255 -7.36 -0.55 -12.35
CA TRP A 255 -6.81 0.79 -12.21
C TRP A 255 -7.42 1.55 -11.04
N THR A 256 -8.75 1.47 -10.87
CA THR A 256 -9.47 2.12 -9.77
C THR A 256 -9.04 1.62 -8.39
N ALA A 257 -8.84 0.31 -8.25
CA ALA A 257 -8.41 -0.30 -7.00
C ALA A 257 -6.95 0.09 -6.67
N LEU A 258 -6.13 0.30 -7.70
CA LEU A 258 -4.73 0.70 -7.58
C LEU A 258 -4.55 2.22 -7.45
N HIS A 259 -5.60 3.03 -7.68
CA HIS A 259 -5.56 4.51 -7.63
C HIS A 259 -6.73 5.06 -6.81
N TRP A 260 -6.84 4.62 -5.57
CA TRP A 260 -7.97 4.94 -4.70
C TRP A 260 -7.93 6.36 -4.14
N VAL A 261 -8.83 7.22 -4.60
CA VAL A 261 -8.96 8.60 -4.09
C VAL A 261 -10.10 8.63 -3.07
N ILE A 262 -9.89 9.27 -1.92
CA ILE A 262 -10.92 9.48 -0.90
C ILE A 262 -11.65 10.78 -1.19
N PHE A 263 -12.98 10.72 -1.17
CA PHE A 263 -13.84 11.88 -1.40
C PHE A 263 -15.22 11.67 -0.78
N LEU A 264 -16.00 12.74 -0.70
CA LEU A 264 -17.40 12.67 -0.28
C LEU A 264 -18.22 11.96 -1.36
N GLN A 265 -19.02 10.98 -0.98
CA GLN A 265 -19.90 10.27 -1.91
C GLN A 265 -20.84 11.23 -2.66
N GLY A 266 -21.10 12.43 -2.10
CA GLY A 266 -21.95 13.45 -2.70
C GLY A 266 -23.42 13.03 -2.76
N ASP A 267 -24.27 13.95 -3.21
CA ASP A 267 -25.70 13.71 -3.28
C ASP A 267 -26.05 12.59 -4.27
N ARG A 268 -27.19 11.94 -4.04
CA ARG A 268 -27.69 10.88 -4.92
C ARG A 268 -27.82 11.40 -6.35
N GLY A 269 -27.13 10.75 -7.29
CA GLY A 269 -27.16 11.11 -8.71
C GLY A 269 -26.07 12.10 -9.15
N SER A 270 -25.33 12.70 -8.21
CA SER A 270 -24.15 13.52 -8.49
C SER A 270 -23.05 12.72 -9.20
N VAL A 271 -22.11 13.43 -9.82
CA VAL A 271 -20.92 12.83 -10.45
C VAL A 271 -20.09 12.07 -9.41
N ALA A 272 -19.89 12.66 -8.23
CA ALA A 272 -19.24 11.99 -7.10
C ALA A 272 -19.92 10.65 -6.75
N SER A 273 -21.25 10.64 -6.61
CA SER A 273 -22.00 9.44 -6.21
C SER A 273 -21.90 8.31 -7.24
N LYS A 274 -21.92 8.68 -8.52
CA LYS A 274 -21.72 7.75 -9.64
C LYS A 274 -20.31 7.17 -9.66
N ILE A 275 -19.29 8.02 -9.47
CA ILE A 275 -17.88 7.59 -9.36
C ILE A 275 -17.76 6.60 -8.19
N TYR A 276 -18.17 7.00 -7.00
CA TYR A 276 -18.06 6.17 -5.79
C TYR A 276 -18.71 4.79 -5.98
N THR A 277 -19.96 4.76 -6.44
CA THR A 277 -20.73 3.53 -6.63
C THR A 277 -20.08 2.61 -7.65
N ARG A 278 -19.62 3.16 -8.79
CA ARG A 278 -18.95 2.37 -9.83
C ARG A 278 -17.65 1.77 -9.30
N ARG A 279 -16.86 2.54 -8.56
CA ARG A 279 -15.58 2.10 -8.00
C ARG A 279 -15.75 0.97 -6.99
N ARG A 280 -16.66 1.13 -6.02
CA ARG A 280 -16.94 0.13 -4.98
C ARG A 280 -17.46 -1.18 -5.56
N LYS A 281 -18.48 -1.11 -6.42
CA LYS A 281 -19.03 -2.31 -7.09
C LYS A 281 -17.99 -3.03 -7.94
N GLY A 282 -17.16 -2.26 -8.67
CA GLY A 282 -16.09 -2.81 -9.49
C GLY A 282 -15.05 -3.55 -8.65
N GLN A 283 -14.55 -2.93 -7.59
CA GLN A 283 -13.51 -3.51 -6.74
C GLN A 283 -13.96 -4.84 -6.12
N GLU A 284 -15.13 -4.87 -5.47
CA GLU A 284 -15.61 -6.09 -4.81
C GLU A 284 -15.95 -7.20 -5.82
N SER A 285 -16.63 -6.86 -6.92
CA SER A 285 -17.07 -7.85 -7.92
C SER A 285 -15.88 -8.45 -8.68
N VAL A 286 -14.94 -7.62 -9.11
CA VAL A 286 -13.79 -8.07 -9.92
C VAL A 286 -12.82 -8.89 -9.07
N SER A 287 -12.56 -8.49 -7.83
CA SER A 287 -11.73 -9.28 -6.90
C SER A 287 -12.27 -10.70 -6.75
N ARG A 288 -13.57 -10.87 -6.43
CA ARG A 288 -14.18 -12.20 -6.27
C ARG A 288 -14.14 -13.04 -7.56
N ARG A 289 -14.41 -12.40 -8.71
CA ARG A 289 -14.39 -13.09 -10.01
C ARG A 289 -12.98 -13.53 -10.41
N MET A 290 -11.97 -12.70 -10.14
CA MET A 290 -10.56 -13.04 -10.37
C MET A 290 -10.14 -14.24 -9.53
N THR A 291 -10.44 -14.22 -8.22
CA THR A 291 -10.17 -15.36 -7.33
C THR A 291 -10.86 -16.64 -7.79
N THR A 292 -12.10 -16.53 -8.27
CA THR A 292 -12.86 -17.69 -8.78
C THR A 292 -12.24 -18.25 -10.06
N LEU A 293 -11.85 -17.38 -11.00
CA LEU A 293 -11.19 -17.76 -12.24
C LEU A 293 -9.89 -18.49 -11.94
N VAL A 294 -9.02 -17.91 -11.10
CA VAL A 294 -7.73 -18.52 -10.72
C VAL A 294 -7.95 -19.87 -10.04
N LYS A 295 -8.82 -19.96 -9.03
CA LYS A 295 -9.12 -21.22 -8.34
C LYS A 295 -9.63 -22.30 -9.29
N ARG A 296 -10.46 -21.94 -10.27
CA ARG A 296 -10.99 -22.88 -11.26
C ARG A 296 -9.89 -23.46 -12.13
N TYR A 297 -8.92 -22.67 -12.59
CA TYR A 297 -7.83 -23.15 -13.43
C TYR A 297 -6.75 -23.92 -12.66
N LEU A 298 -6.44 -23.51 -11.43
CA LEU A 298 -5.58 -24.31 -10.56
C LEU A 298 -6.16 -25.72 -10.33
N LYS A 299 -7.48 -25.85 -10.14
CA LYS A 299 -8.16 -27.15 -10.06
C LYS A 299 -8.10 -27.96 -11.36
N LYS A 300 -7.95 -27.31 -12.51
CA LYS A 300 -7.78 -27.95 -13.82
C LYS A 300 -6.32 -28.35 -14.11
N GLY A 301 -5.39 -28.10 -13.19
CA GLY A 301 -3.98 -28.47 -13.33
C GLY A 301 -3.10 -27.40 -13.98
N VAL A 302 -3.59 -26.16 -14.16
CA VAL A 302 -2.75 -25.03 -14.58
C VAL A 302 -1.70 -24.76 -13.50
N ARG A 303 -0.42 -24.66 -13.90
CA ARG A 303 0.67 -24.42 -12.96
C ARG A 303 0.57 -23.04 -12.31
N ALA A 304 0.78 -22.97 -11.01
CA ALA A 304 0.70 -21.72 -10.26
C ALA A 304 1.78 -20.69 -10.67
N SER A 305 2.90 -21.15 -11.24
CA SER A 305 3.96 -20.27 -11.74
C SER A 305 3.50 -19.33 -12.87
N LEU A 306 2.48 -19.71 -13.66
CA LEU A 306 1.90 -18.82 -14.68
C LEU A 306 1.28 -17.55 -14.09
N LEU A 307 0.79 -17.60 -12.85
CA LEU A 307 0.24 -16.42 -12.15
C LEU A 307 1.31 -15.39 -11.78
N GLN A 308 2.59 -15.76 -11.93
CA GLN A 308 3.71 -14.90 -11.65
C GLN A 308 4.29 -14.25 -12.89
N GLU A 309 3.76 -14.59 -14.07
CA GLU A 309 4.14 -13.91 -15.30
C GLU A 309 3.81 -12.41 -15.18
N PRO A 310 4.73 -11.49 -15.55
CA PRO A 310 4.48 -10.06 -15.39
C PRO A 310 3.29 -9.56 -16.22
N GLY A 311 2.95 -10.27 -17.30
CA GLY A 311 1.76 -9.98 -18.10
C GLY A 311 0.43 -10.37 -17.42
N ILE A 312 0.47 -11.16 -16.35
CA ILE A 312 -0.71 -11.60 -15.60
C ILE A 312 -0.89 -10.69 -14.39
N TRP A 313 -1.85 -9.78 -14.48
CA TRP A 313 -2.09 -8.78 -13.45
C TRP A 313 -2.56 -9.38 -12.14
N LYS A 314 -2.08 -8.79 -11.04
CA LYS A 314 -2.52 -9.10 -9.68
C LYS A 314 -3.56 -8.08 -9.24
N PHE A 315 -4.61 -8.54 -8.58
CA PHE A 315 -5.62 -7.67 -7.97
C PHE A 315 -5.21 -7.37 -6.52
N PRO A 316 -5.24 -6.12 -6.06
CA PRO A 316 -4.82 -5.79 -4.71
C PRO A 316 -5.89 -6.22 -3.68
N ALA A 317 -5.47 -6.88 -2.60
CA ALA A 317 -6.34 -7.24 -1.48
C ALA A 317 -6.96 -5.99 -0.83
N LYS A 318 -6.16 -4.93 -0.68
CA LYS A 318 -6.61 -3.62 -0.17
C LYS A 318 -6.41 -2.55 -1.23
N VAL A 319 -7.36 -1.64 -1.36
CA VAL A 319 -7.25 -0.51 -2.29
C VAL A 319 -5.98 0.31 -2.01
N CYS A 320 -5.28 0.74 -3.07
CA CYS A 320 -4.05 1.49 -2.95
C CYS A 320 -4.35 2.98 -3.04
N TYR A 321 -4.14 3.75 -1.97
CA TYR A 321 -4.56 5.14 -1.91
C TYR A 321 -3.72 6.05 -2.81
N TYR A 322 -4.39 6.87 -3.61
CA TYR A 322 -3.83 8.00 -4.34
C TYR A 322 -4.10 9.28 -3.54
N ILE A 323 -3.03 9.79 -2.92
CA ILE A 323 -3.05 11.01 -2.11
C ILE A 323 -2.87 12.21 -3.04
N LEU A 324 -3.94 12.97 -3.28
CA LEU A 324 -3.86 14.17 -4.11
C LEU A 324 -3.06 15.27 -3.43
N GLU A 325 -2.33 16.05 -4.22
CA GLU A 325 -1.57 17.21 -3.73
C GLU A 325 -2.46 18.26 -3.08
N ASP A 326 -1.87 19.02 -2.15
CA ASP A 326 -2.55 20.10 -1.45
C ASP A 326 -2.63 21.36 -2.31
N ARG A 327 -3.82 21.93 -2.50
CA ARG A 327 -4.00 23.16 -3.29
C ARG A 327 -3.27 24.39 -2.70
N SER A 328 -2.96 24.36 -1.41
CA SER A 328 -2.20 25.40 -0.71
C SER A 328 -0.69 25.14 -0.64
N ALA A 329 -0.20 24.04 -1.23
CA ALA A 329 1.22 23.76 -1.31
C ALA A 329 1.95 24.77 -2.23
N SER A 330 3.26 24.92 -2.04
CA SER A 330 4.06 25.86 -2.85
C SER A 330 4.19 25.44 -4.31
N LEU A 331 4.02 24.15 -4.60
CA LEU A 331 3.96 23.58 -5.93
C LEU A 331 2.75 22.63 -6.02
N THR A 332 1.94 22.80 -7.06
CA THR A 332 0.84 21.90 -7.40
C THR A 332 0.89 21.53 -8.86
N HIS A 333 0.70 20.25 -9.15
CA HIS A 333 0.68 19.70 -10.49
C HIS A 333 -0.75 19.42 -10.95
N SER A 334 -0.94 19.30 -12.26
CA SER A 334 -2.19 18.81 -12.84
C SER A 334 -2.45 17.33 -12.46
N LEU A 335 -3.70 16.86 -12.55
CA LEU A 335 -4.02 15.45 -12.28
C LEU A 335 -3.23 14.44 -13.13
N PRO A 336 -3.01 14.66 -14.44
CA PRO A 336 -2.15 13.79 -15.25
C PRO A 336 -0.70 13.75 -14.75
N GLU A 337 -0.13 14.90 -14.40
CA GLU A 337 1.25 14.99 -13.88
C GLU A 337 1.38 14.29 -12.52
N GLN A 338 0.42 14.51 -11.62
CA GLN A 338 0.39 13.82 -10.32
C GLN A 338 0.29 12.29 -10.52
N LEU A 339 -0.55 11.82 -11.45
CA LEU A 339 -0.68 10.38 -11.75
C LEU A 339 0.64 9.82 -12.31
N ALA A 340 1.24 10.48 -13.31
CA ALA A 340 2.48 10.02 -13.92
C ALA A 340 3.63 9.93 -12.92
N ARG A 341 3.71 10.87 -11.98
CA ARG A 341 4.69 10.84 -10.89
C ARG A 341 4.43 9.69 -9.93
N LEU A 342 3.18 9.49 -9.52
CA LEU A 342 2.78 8.38 -8.65
C LEU A 342 3.12 7.03 -9.28
N ASP A 343 2.82 6.84 -10.57
CA ASP A 343 3.10 5.60 -11.30
C ASP A 343 4.59 5.33 -11.47
N LEU A 344 5.40 6.39 -11.61
CA LEU A 344 6.85 6.30 -11.68
C LEU A 344 7.47 5.94 -10.32
N GLU A 345 6.97 6.55 -9.24
CA GLU A 345 7.44 6.32 -7.86
C GLU A 345 6.96 4.96 -7.31
N GLU A 346 5.78 4.51 -7.72
CA GLU A 346 5.12 3.27 -7.26
C GLU A 346 4.70 2.36 -8.45
N PRO A 347 5.65 1.79 -9.21
CA PRO A 347 5.40 1.10 -10.47
C PRO A 347 4.51 -0.16 -10.34
N ALA A 348 4.33 -0.69 -9.14
CA ALA A 348 3.37 -1.77 -8.90
C ALA A 348 1.93 -1.37 -9.23
N ARG A 349 1.56 -0.09 -9.07
CA ARG A 349 0.21 0.42 -9.40
C ARG A 349 -0.18 0.25 -10.86
N VAL A 350 0.81 0.22 -11.73
CA VAL A 350 0.68 -0.01 -13.18
C VAL A 350 1.18 -1.39 -13.58
N GLN A 351 1.16 -2.34 -12.63
CA GLN A 351 1.55 -3.74 -12.87
C GLN A 351 2.95 -3.84 -13.49
N TRP A 352 3.84 -2.91 -13.11
CA TRP A 352 5.23 -2.86 -13.56
C TRP A 352 5.42 -2.61 -15.07
N ALA A 353 4.37 -2.13 -15.75
CA ALA A 353 4.43 -1.72 -17.15
C ALA A 353 5.48 -0.61 -17.36
N HIS A 354 5.38 0.46 -16.58
CA HIS A 354 6.24 1.65 -16.70
C HIS A 354 7.55 1.58 -15.90
N CYS A 355 8.05 0.38 -15.60
CA CYS A 355 9.39 0.26 -14.99
C CYS A 355 10.43 0.91 -15.88
N ILE A 356 11.33 1.67 -15.25
CA ILE A 356 12.46 2.31 -15.94
C ILE A 356 13.37 1.25 -16.59
N THR A 357 13.45 0.05 -16.00
CA THR A 357 14.30 -1.06 -16.48
C THR A 357 13.61 -2.41 -16.32
N GLU A 358 14.02 -3.38 -17.14
CA GLU A 358 13.59 -4.77 -17.01
C GLU A 358 14.10 -5.41 -15.71
N GLU A 359 15.30 -5.04 -15.28
CA GLU A 359 15.88 -5.51 -14.02
C GLU A 359 15.02 -5.10 -12.82
N ALA A 360 14.49 -3.87 -12.80
CA ALA A 360 13.55 -3.43 -11.77
C ALA A 360 12.25 -4.23 -11.79
N ARG A 361 11.77 -4.61 -12.99
CA ARG A 361 10.61 -5.49 -13.16
C ARG A 361 10.91 -6.92 -12.72
N ILE A 362 12.13 -7.43 -12.82
CA ILE A 362 12.44 -8.79 -12.34
C ILE A 362 12.69 -8.78 -10.83
N ALA A 363 13.24 -7.70 -10.28
CA ALA A 363 13.62 -7.58 -8.88
C ALA A 363 12.45 -7.66 -7.89
N HIS A 364 11.21 -7.52 -8.33
CA HIS A 364 10.05 -7.67 -7.44
C HIS A 364 9.49 -9.08 -7.35
N LEU A 365 9.93 -9.96 -8.25
CA LEU A 365 9.48 -11.34 -8.31
C LEU A 365 10.21 -12.18 -7.25
N PRO A 366 9.61 -13.32 -6.85
CA PRO A 366 10.27 -14.29 -5.96
C PRO A 366 11.71 -14.60 -6.39
N ALA A 367 12.63 -14.67 -5.42
CA ALA A 367 14.06 -14.85 -5.70
C ALA A 367 14.36 -16.16 -6.46
N ASP A 368 13.63 -17.23 -6.17
CA ASP A 368 13.67 -18.53 -6.84
C ASP A 368 13.32 -18.43 -8.33
N MET A 369 12.43 -17.51 -8.71
CA MET A 369 12.05 -17.32 -10.10
C MET A 369 12.97 -16.41 -10.90
N ARG A 370 13.71 -15.50 -10.26
CA ARG A 370 14.61 -14.56 -10.98
C ARG A 370 15.68 -15.28 -11.79
N GLY A 371 16.09 -16.49 -11.38
CA GLY A 371 17.03 -17.33 -12.11
C GLY A 371 16.43 -18.05 -13.33
N MET A 372 15.11 -18.03 -13.49
CA MET A 372 14.37 -18.72 -14.56
C MET A 372 13.97 -17.79 -15.71
N VAL A 373 14.40 -16.52 -15.68
CA VAL A 373 14.03 -15.54 -16.70
C VAL A 373 14.59 -15.94 -18.07
N ILE A 374 13.70 -16.03 -19.05
CA ILE A 374 14.04 -16.24 -20.46
C ILE A 374 14.70 -14.96 -21.01
N PRO A 375 15.82 -15.06 -21.75
CA PRO A 375 16.50 -13.90 -22.33
C PRO A 375 15.60 -13.06 -23.24
N ALA A 376 15.78 -11.73 -23.21
CA ALA A 376 15.06 -10.80 -24.07
C ALA A 376 15.33 -11.14 -25.56
N GLY A 377 14.25 -11.34 -26.33
CA GLY A 377 14.30 -11.80 -27.73
C GLY A 377 14.09 -13.32 -27.93
N GLN A 378 14.05 -14.10 -26.86
CA GLN A 378 13.64 -15.51 -26.86
C GLN A 378 12.31 -15.72 -26.12
N ARG A 379 11.61 -14.65 -25.78
CA ARG A 379 10.33 -14.72 -25.09
C ARG A 379 9.22 -14.81 -26.10
N ASP A 380 8.23 -15.62 -25.77
CA ASP A 380 7.03 -15.75 -26.59
C ASP A 380 6.04 -14.66 -26.19
N LEU A 381 5.26 -14.17 -27.15
CA LEU A 381 4.21 -13.20 -26.87
C LEU A 381 2.97 -13.93 -26.37
N ILE A 382 2.34 -13.42 -25.32
CA ILE A 382 1.05 -13.90 -24.81
C ILE A 382 0.02 -13.87 -25.95
N SER A 383 0.07 -12.86 -26.83
CA SER A 383 -0.82 -12.76 -27.99
C SER A 383 -0.68 -13.87 -29.01
N ASP A 384 0.45 -14.58 -29.05
CA ASP A 384 0.62 -15.70 -30.00
C ASP A 384 -0.16 -16.95 -29.52
N ALA A 385 -0.63 -16.92 -28.27
CA ALA A 385 -1.58 -17.88 -27.71
C ALA A 385 -3.04 -17.39 -27.73
N LEU A 386 -3.32 -16.16 -28.19
CA LEU A 386 -4.67 -15.56 -28.29
C LEU A 386 -5.18 -15.59 -29.74
#